data_AF-A0A519IGJ7-F1
#
_entry.id   AF-A0A519IGJ7-F1
#
_cell.length_a   1.000
_cell.length_b   1.000
_cell.length_c   1.000
_cell.angle_alpha   90.00
_cell.angle_beta   90.00
_cell.angle_gamma   90.00
#
_symmetry.space_group_name_H-M   'P 1'
#
loop_
_entity.id
_entity.type
_entity.pdbx_description
1 polymer ?
#
loop_
_entity_poly.entity_id
_entity_poly.type
_entity_poly.pdbx_seq_one_letter_code
_entity_poly.pdbx_strand_id
1 'polypeptide(L)'
;MARAAQEAGAKVIVVGMQVPPNYGASYGREFEGLFAEVAKEARTALVPFLLKGVADRADAMDWFQPDRIHPLAKAHPAMLDNVWPALRPLL
;
A
#
# COMPACT_ATOMS: atom_id res chain seq x y z
N MET A 1 -3.05 6.03 -14.58
CA MET A 1 -3.26 4.57 -14.35
C MET A 1 -4.68 4.25 -13.92
N ALA A 2 -5.17 4.73 -12.76
CA ALA A 2 -6.52 4.39 -12.26
C ALA A 2 -7.65 4.66 -13.30
N ARG A 3 -7.68 5.88 -13.86
CA ARG A 3 -8.66 6.25 -14.91
C ARG A 3 -8.59 5.32 -16.14
N ALA A 4 -7.39 5.11 -16.69
CA ALA A 4 -7.19 4.24 -17.85
C ALA A 4 -7.63 2.79 -17.59
N ALA A 5 -7.42 2.26 -16.37
CA ALA A 5 -7.90 0.94 -16.00
C ALA A 5 -9.44 0.87 -15.91
N GLN A 6 -10.09 1.91 -15.36
CA GLN A 6 -11.55 2.01 -15.32
C GLN A 6 -12.15 2.15 -16.72
N GLU A 7 -11.53 2.92 -17.61
CA GLU A 7 -11.92 3.06 -19.02
C GLU A 7 -11.83 1.72 -19.77
N ALA A 8 -10.88 0.86 -19.38
CA ALA A 8 -10.77 -0.51 -19.87
C ALA A 8 -11.77 -1.50 -19.21
N GLY A 9 -12.67 -1.02 -18.34
CA GLY A 9 -13.70 -1.83 -17.69
C GLY A 9 -13.26 -2.55 -16.41
N ALA A 10 -12.08 -2.25 -15.87
CA ALA A 10 -11.61 -2.87 -14.63
C ALA A 10 -12.22 -2.24 -13.37
N LYS A 11 -12.50 -3.06 -12.35
CA LYS A 11 -12.67 -2.59 -10.97
C LYS A 11 -11.29 -2.29 -10.38
N VAL A 12 -11.12 -1.10 -9.82
CA VAL A 12 -9.81 -0.61 -9.36
C VAL A 12 -9.78 -0.46 -7.84
N ILE A 13 -8.66 -0.85 -7.25
CA ILE A 13 -8.26 -0.55 -5.87
C ILE A 13 -6.96 0.23 -5.95
N VAL A 14 -6.85 1.32 -5.18
CA VAL A 14 -5.57 1.99 -4.95
C VAL A 14 -4.91 1.37 -3.73
N VAL A 15 -3.67 0.92 -3.88
CA VAL A 15 -2.87 0.38 -2.77
C VAL A 15 -1.83 1.41 -2.38
N GLY A 16 -1.96 1.91 -1.16
CA GLY A 16 -1.12 2.96 -0.59
C GLY A 16 0.21 2.46 -0.10
N MET A 17 1.18 3.37 -0.15
CA MET A 17 2.56 3.16 0.29
C MET A 17 3.04 4.36 1.11
N GLN A 18 4.06 4.11 1.92
CA GLN A 18 4.81 5.14 2.64
C GLN A 18 6.28 5.07 2.21
N VAL A 19 6.98 6.20 2.35
CA VAL A 19 8.42 6.27 2.13
C VAL A 19 9.19 6.13 3.45
N PRO A 20 10.46 5.71 3.42
CA PRO A 20 11.22 5.57 4.66
C PRO A 20 11.50 6.94 5.32
N PRO A 21 11.74 6.97 6.65
CA PRO A 21 11.85 8.23 7.40
C PRO A 21 12.98 9.18 6.96
N ASN A 22 13.99 8.67 6.25
CA ASN A 22 15.12 9.46 5.75
C ASN A 22 14.73 10.51 4.69
N TYR A 23 13.50 10.45 4.14
CA TYR A 23 12.97 11.47 3.22
C TYR A 23 12.37 12.68 3.94
N GLY A 24 12.27 12.64 5.28
CA GLY A 24 11.71 13.71 6.08
C GLY A 24 10.19 13.61 6.27
N ALA A 25 9.71 14.03 7.43
CA ALA A 25 8.34 13.78 7.87
C ALA A 25 7.27 14.53 7.05
N SER A 26 7.58 15.74 6.52
CA SER A 26 6.63 16.46 5.64
C SER A 26 6.39 15.69 4.36
N TYR A 27 7.48 15.35 3.66
CA TYR A 27 7.43 14.61 2.42
C TYR A 27 6.75 13.24 2.62
N GLY A 28 7.04 12.54 3.72
CA GLY A 28 6.39 11.27 4.03
C GLY A 28 4.86 11.37 4.13
N ARG A 29 4.35 12.41 4.81
CA ARG A 29 2.90 12.63 4.93
C ARG A 29 2.25 13.04 3.62
N GLU A 30 2.92 13.90 2.86
CA GLU A 30 2.45 14.33 1.54
C GLU A 30 2.37 13.12 0.61
N PHE A 31 3.41 12.28 0.57
CA PHE A 31 3.46 11.07 -0.24
C PHE A 31 2.36 10.07 0.12
N GLU A 32 2.15 9.80 1.42
CA GLU A 32 1.07 8.94 1.88
C GLU A 32 -0.31 9.50 1.47
N GLY A 33 -0.50 10.81 1.61
CA GLY A 33 -1.74 11.50 1.29
C GLY A 33 -2.16 11.38 -0.19
N LEU A 34 -1.20 11.35 -1.12
CA LEU A 34 -1.48 11.23 -2.56
C LEU A 34 -2.31 9.99 -2.90
N PHE A 35 -2.09 8.86 -2.22
CA PHE A 35 -2.87 7.65 -2.50
C PHE A 35 -4.34 7.81 -2.12
N ALA A 36 -4.62 8.48 -0.99
CA ALA A 36 -5.98 8.79 -0.58
C ALA A 36 -6.66 9.79 -1.52
N GLU A 37 -5.93 10.80 -1.99
CA GLU A 37 -6.42 11.77 -2.98
C GLU A 37 -6.80 11.09 -4.29
N VAL A 38 -5.90 10.26 -4.84
CA VAL A 38 -6.16 9.50 -6.07
C VAL A 38 -7.34 8.56 -5.90
N ALA A 39 -7.44 7.84 -4.77
CA ALA A 39 -8.52 6.92 -4.52
C ALA A 39 -9.88 7.63 -4.47
N LYS A 40 -9.92 8.81 -3.81
CA LYS A 40 -11.10 9.67 -3.74
C LYS A 40 -11.51 10.19 -5.11
N GLU A 41 -10.56 10.73 -5.87
CA GLU A 41 -10.82 11.31 -7.18
C GLU A 41 -11.31 10.26 -8.19
N ALA A 42 -10.68 9.08 -8.20
CA ALA A 42 -11.06 7.97 -9.05
C ALA A 42 -12.26 7.16 -8.52
N ARG A 43 -12.78 7.49 -7.32
CA ARG A 43 -13.88 6.77 -6.64
C ARG A 43 -13.62 5.26 -6.52
N THR A 44 -12.43 4.92 -6.03
CA THR A 44 -11.96 3.54 -5.85
C THR A 44 -11.84 3.18 -4.37
N ALA A 45 -11.81 1.88 -4.06
CA ALA A 45 -11.40 1.44 -2.73
C ALA A 45 -9.91 1.77 -2.50
N LEU A 46 -9.54 1.95 -1.23
CA LEU A 46 -8.17 2.25 -0.80
C LEU A 46 -7.70 1.21 0.21
N VAL A 47 -6.50 0.68 -0.01
CA VAL A 47 -5.69 0.03 1.03
C VAL A 47 -4.71 1.10 1.53
N PRO A 48 -4.81 1.63 2.75
CA PRO A 48 -4.01 2.80 3.15
C PRO A 48 -2.50 2.57 3.13
N PHE A 49 -2.06 1.40 3.58
CA PHE A 49 -0.65 1.03 3.59
C PHE A 49 -0.48 -0.48 3.43
N LEU A 50 0.17 -0.90 2.33
CA LEU A 50 0.39 -2.32 2.03
C LEU A 50 1.22 -3.04 3.10
N LEU A 51 2.22 -2.37 3.67
CA LEU A 51 3.17 -2.96 4.62
C LEU A 51 2.80 -2.67 6.08
N LYS A 52 1.53 -2.33 6.36
CA LYS A 52 1.00 -2.24 7.73
C LYS A 52 1.23 -3.55 8.46
N GLY A 53 1.77 -3.50 9.68
CA GLY A 53 2.12 -4.69 10.45
C GLY A 53 3.30 -5.49 9.91
N VAL A 54 4.06 -4.94 8.95
CA VAL A 54 5.31 -5.49 8.38
C VAL A 54 6.46 -4.49 8.56
N ALA A 55 6.29 -3.26 8.05
CA ALA A 55 7.32 -2.23 8.08
C ALA A 55 7.38 -1.43 9.40
N ASP A 56 6.29 -1.40 10.16
CA ASP A 56 6.11 -0.64 11.41
C ASP A 56 6.24 -1.51 12.67
N ARG A 57 6.76 -2.74 12.51
CA ARG A 57 7.00 -3.68 13.61
C ARG A 57 8.33 -3.40 14.31
N ALA A 58 8.47 -3.85 15.55
CA ALA A 58 9.74 -3.81 16.27
C ALA A 58 10.81 -4.74 15.64
N ASP A 59 10.40 -5.88 15.11
CA ASP A 59 11.24 -6.88 14.44
C ASP A 59 11.26 -6.72 12.91
N ALA A 60 10.91 -5.53 12.39
CA ALA A 60 10.73 -5.32 10.95
C ALA A 60 11.91 -5.81 10.11
N MET A 61 13.16 -5.59 10.55
CA MET A 61 14.36 -5.99 9.81
C MET A 61 14.42 -7.49 9.49
N ASP A 62 13.81 -8.34 10.31
CA ASP A 62 13.78 -9.78 10.05
C ASP A 62 12.79 -10.16 8.93
N TRP A 63 11.90 -9.24 8.54
CA TRP A 63 10.83 -9.46 7.56
C TRP A 63 11.17 -8.92 6.17
N PHE A 64 12.32 -8.29 5.99
CA PHE A 64 12.81 -7.80 4.71
C PHE A 64 14.01 -8.62 4.21
N GLN A 65 14.21 -8.58 2.90
CA GLN A 65 15.40 -9.07 2.22
C GLN A 65 16.64 -8.27 2.67
N PRO A 66 17.87 -8.72 2.36
CA PRO A 66 19.09 -8.04 2.81
C PRO A 66 19.20 -6.55 2.45
N ASP A 67 18.46 -6.10 1.42
CA ASP A 67 18.36 -4.68 1.04
C ASP A 67 17.52 -3.82 2.00
N ARG A 68 16.79 -4.45 2.93
CA ARG A 68 15.90 -3.80 3.91
C ARG A 68 14.74 -3.01 3.28
N ILE A 69 14.41 -3.28 2.02
CA ILE A 69 13.36 -2.60 1.27
C ILE A 69 12.26 -3.59 0.85
N HIS A 70 12.65 -4.78 0.37
CA HIS A 70 11.70 -5.76 -0.15
C HIS A 70 11.29 -6.79 0.90
N PRO A 71 10.00 -7.03 1.15
CA PRO A 71 9.57 -8.05 2.10
C PRO A 71 10.03 -9.46 1.71
N LEU A 72 10.24 -10.31 2.71
CA LEU A 72 10.44 -11.75 2.56
C LEU A 72 9.09 -12.45 2.37
N ALA A 73 9.12 -13.68 1.84
CA ALA A 73 7.92 -14.49 1.64
C ALA A 73 7.04 -14.64 2.91
N LYS A 74 7.66 -14.68 4.09
CA LYS A 74 6.93 -14.74 5.37
C LYS A 74 6.05 -13.52 5.66
N ALA A 75 6.30 -12.38 4.99
CA ALA A 75 5.49 -11.17 5.10
C ALA A 75 4.22 -11.22 4.24
N HIS A 76 4.19 -12.05 3.21
CA HIS A 76 3.10 -12.07 2.24
C HIS A 76 1.71 -12.34 2.86
N PRO A 77 1.53 -13.23 3.87
CA PRO A 77 0.25 -13.41 4.52
C PRO A 77 -0.27 -12.11 5.17
N ALA A 78 0.57 -11.37 5.88
CA ALA A 78 0.18 -10.08 6.47
C ALA A 78 -0.15 -9.03 5.41
N MET A 79 0.59 -9.00 4.30
CA MET A 79 0.29 -8.13 3.16
C MET A 79 -1.06 -8.48 2.51
N LEU A 80 -1.39 -9.78 2.41
CA LEU A 80 -2.69 -10.24 1.93
C LEU A 80 -3.80 -9.76 2.87
N ASP A 81 -3.63 -9.91 4.18
CA ASP A 81 -4.61 -9.46 5.18
C ASP A 81 -4.89 -7.95 5.09
N ASN A 82 -3.90 -7.15 4.70
CA ASN A 82 -4.07 -5.71 4.46
C ASN A 82 -4.89 -5.39 3.21
N VAL A 83 -4.79 -6.22 2.17
CA VAL A 83 -5.45 -6.00 0.87
C VAL A 83 -6.85 -6.63 0.82
N TRP A 84 -7.01 -7.78 1.47
CA TRP A 84 -8.19 -8.64 1.37
C TRP A 84 -9.52 -7.94 1.69
N PRO A 85 -9.64 -7.09 2.72
CA PRO A 85 -10.89 -6.38 3.03
C PRO A 85 -11.37 -5.47 1.89
N ALA A 86 -10.45 -4.88 1.13
CA ALA A 86 -10.78 -4.04 -0.02
C ALA A 86 -11.01 -4.85 -1.30
N LEU A 87 -10.29 -5.97 -1.47
CA LEU A 87 -10.35 -6.80 -2.67
C LEU A 87 -11.58 -7.72 -2.69
N ARG A 88 -11.87 -8.39 -1.59
CA ARG A 88 -12.93 -9.41 -1.53
C ARG A 88 -14.31 -8.91 -2.00
N PRO A 89 -14.78 -7.69 -1.68
CA PRO A 89 -16.08 -7.20 -2.15
C PRO A 89 -16.16 -6.94 -3.67
N LEU A 90 -15.03 -6.94 -4.38
CA LEU A 90 -14.97 -6.67 -5.81
C LEU A 90 -15.00 -7.93 -6.69
N LEU A 91 -14.80 -9.10 -6.09
CA LEU A 91 -14.87 -10.43 -6.73
C LEU A 91 -16.30 -10.97 -6.70
#